data_AF-A0AAU6WMC4-F1
#
_entry.id   AF-A0AAU6WMC4-F1
#
_cell.length_a   1.000
_cell.length_b   1.000
_cell.length_c   1.000
_cell.angle_alpha   90.00
_cell.angle_beta   90.00
_cell.angle_gamma   90.00
#
_symmetry.space_group_name_H-M   'P 1'
#
loop_
_entity.id
_entity.type
_entity.pdbx_description
1 polymer ?
#
loop_
_entity_poly.entity_id
_entity_poly.type
_entity_poly.pdbx_seq_one_letter_code
_entity_poly.pdbx_strand_id
1 'polypeptide(L)'
;MNTILPRSGTAFILRKGERLQITDIKGEQVSDFTCFSLDDPKEYLSSGRTIDYAETIFLTTGHPFYSNRSNIMFNIIEDTVGRHDFCLRLAVPIRSGLFTGMKILTGDVSEISVKHWNLLALIRIRFRFALTYLCM
;
A
#
# COMPACT_ATOMS: atom_id res chain seq x y z
N MET A 1 -15.07 -6.57 -7.97
CA MET A 1 -13.77 -6.01 -8.41
C MET A 1 -14.00 -4.55 -8.74
N ASN A 2 -13.27 -3.65 -8.09
CA ASN A 2 -13.45 -2.19 -8.20
C ASN A 2 -12.35 -1.58 -9.06
N THR A 3 -12.65 -0.47 -9.74
CA THR A 3 -11.71 0.23 -10.63
C THR A 3 -11.40 1.63 -10.11
N ILE A 4 -10.13 1.96 -9.99
CA ILE A 4 -9.62 3.30 -9.68
C ILE A 4 -9.27 3.97 -11.01
N LEU A 5 -9.86 5.12 -11.27
CA LEU A 5 -9.65 5.83 -12.52
C LEU A 5 -8.23 6.43 -12.61
N PRO A 6 -7.69 6.64 -13.81
CA PRO A 6 -6.41 7.32 -13.99
C PRO A 6 -6.34 8.65 -13.24
N ARG A 7 -5.18 8.95 -12.65
CA ARG A 7 -4.94 10.20 -11.89
C ARG A 7 -5.92 10.45 -10.74
N SER A 8 -6.58 9.42 -10.25
CA SER A 8 -7.49 9.48 -9.10
C SER A 8 -6.94 8.69 -7.92
N GLY A 9 -7.62 8.77 -6.78
CA GLY A 9 -7.35 7.91 -5.64
C GLY A 9 -8.64 7.50 -4.96
N THR A 10 -8.59 6.40 -4.22
CA THR A 10 -9.70 5.90 -3.44
C THR A 10 -9.21 5.46 -2.07
N ALA A 11 -10.08 5.57 -1.08
CA ALA A 11 -9.84 5.04 0.25
C ALA A 11 -10.89 3.97 0.56
N PHE A 12 -10.47 2.91 1.23
CA PHE A 12 -11.34 1.84 1.68
C PHE A 12 -10.84 1.26 2.99
N ILE A 13 -11.74 0.58 3.69
CA ILE A 13 -11.45 -0.10 4.94
C ILE A 13 -10.98 -1.51 4.63
N LEU A 14 -9.86 -1.92 5.23
CA LEU A 14 -9.42 -3.31 5.29
C LEU A 14 -9.50 -3.77 6.74
N ARG A 15 -10.36 -4.73 7.04
CA ARG A 15 -10.51 -5.30 8.39
C ARG A 15 -9.46 -6.37 8.64
N LYS A 16 -9.25 -6.67 9.92
CA LYS A 16 -8.39 -7.76 10.33
C LYS A 16 -8.86 -9.08 9.70
N GLY A 17 -7.95 -9.78 9.05
CA GLY A 17 -8.19 -11.05 8.36
C GLY A 17 -8.55 -10.90 6.88
N GLU A 18 -8.89 -9.69 6.43
CA GLU A 18 -9.18 -9.41 5.02
C GLU A 18 -7.90 -9.32 4.19
N ARG A 19 -8.08 -9.49 2.89
CA ARG A 19 -7.02 -9.43 1.89
C ARG A 19 -7.36 -8.41 0.83
N LEU A 20 -6.32 -7.73 0.35
CA LEU A 20 -6.40 -6.77 -0.72
C LEU A 20 -5.61 -7.28 -1.90
N GLN A 21 -6.30 -7.60 -2.98
CA GLN A 21 -5.66 -7.86 -4.26
C GLN A 21 -5.65 -6.56 -5.07
N ILE A 22 -4.47 -6.17 -5.54
CA ILE A 22 -4.27 -5.04 -6.46
C ILE A 22 -3.82 -5.63 -7.79
N THR A 23 -4.49 -5.25 -8.87
CA THR A 23 -4.20 -5.77 -10.21
C THR A 23 -4.16 -4.62 -11.21
N ASP A 24 -3.04 -4.53 -11.92
CA ASP A 24 -2.92 -3.69 -13.11
C ASP A 24 -3.27 -4.51 -14.35
N ILE A 25 -4.41 -4.20 -14.96
CA ILE A 25 -4.92 -4.94 -16.12
C ILE A 25 -4.21 -4.51 -17.42
N LYS A 26 -3.70 -3.27 -17.47
CA LYS A 26 -3.12 -2.70 -18.70
C LYS A 26 -1.60 -2.68 -18.70
N GLY A 27 -0.98 -2.94 -17.56
CA GLY A 27 0.46 -2.92 -17.39
C GLY A 27 1.02 -1.50 -17.28
N GLU A 28 2.27 -1.41 -16.80
CA GLU A 28 3.06 -0.17 -16.67
C GLU A 28 2.46 0.89 -15.74
N GLN A 29 1.44 0.55 -14.95
CA GLN A 29 0.89 1.47 -13.99
C GLN A 29 1.84 1.62 -12.80
N VAL A 30 1.81 2.79 -12.18
CA VAL A 30 2.46 3.01 -10.88
C VAL A 30 1.40 3.59 -9.96
N SER A 31 1.27 2.98 -8.80
CA SER A 31 0.35 3.44 -7.76
C SER A 31 1.08 3.71 -6.45
N ASP A 32 0.53 4.69 -5.76
CA ASP A 32 0.92 5.10 -4.43
C ASP A 32 -0.02 4.41 -3.44
N PHE A 33 0.50 3.63 -2.50
CA PHE A 33 -0.29 2.98 -1.45
C PHE A 33 0.14 3.49 -0.07
N THR A 34 -0.81 3.85 0.77
CA THR A 34 -0.55 4.15 2.19
C THR A 34 -1.72 3.67 3.04
N CYS A 35 -1.51 3.46 4.33
CA CYS A 35 -2.58 3.05 5.22
C CYS A 35 -2.40 3.60 6.63
N PHE A 36 -3.52 3.74 7.32
CA PHE A 36 -3.64 4.24 8.69
C PHE A 36 -4.37 3.21 9.54
N SER A 37 -4.08 3.17 10.84
CA SER A 37 -4.93 2.43 11.77
C SER A 37 -6.31 3.09 11.85
N LEU A 38 -7.38 2.30 11.80
CA LEU A 38 -8.74 2.78 12.03
C LEU A 38 -8.99 3.18 13.48
N ASP A 39 -8.25 2.58 14.41
CA ASP A 39 -8.39 2.84 15.85
C ASP A 39 -7.62 4.10 16.26
N ASP A 40 -6.50 4.41 15.59
CA ASP A 40 -5.71 5.63 15.80
C ASP A 40 -5.15 6.17 14.47
N PRO A 41 -5.73 7.23 13.88
CA PRO A 41 -5.22 7.84 12.65
C PRO A 41 -3.80 8.42 12.75
N LYS A 42 -3.24 8.58 13.96
CA LYS A 42 -1.83 8.98 14.16
C LYS A 42 -0.86 7.82 14.00
N GLU A 43 -1.37 6.58 13.93
CA GLU A 43 -0.61 5.41 13.55
C GLU A 43 -0.77 5.13 12.05
N TYR A 44 0.34 5.23 11.32
CA TYR A 44 0.38 5.18 9.87
C TYR A 44 1.57 4.38 9.37
N LEU A 45 1.46 3.89 8.13
CA LEU A 45 2.50 3.13 7.45
C LEU A 45 3.81 3.93 7.34
N SER A 46 4.91 3.36 7.84
CA SER A 46 6.22 4.00 7.86
C SER A 46 7.18 3.37 6.86
N SER A 47 7.63 4.20 5.92
CA SER A 47 8.69 3.86 4.98
C SER A 47 10.01 3.55 5.64
N GLY A 48 10.46 4.46 6.51
CA GLY A 48 11.76 4.37 7.15
C GLY A 48 11.86 3.07 7.94
N ARG A 49 10.90 2.81 8.84
CA ARG A 49 10.92 1.58 9.64
C ARG A 49 10.85 0.32 8.79
N THR A 50 10.05 0.33 7.73
CA THR A 50 9.93 -0.84 6.85
C THR A 50 11.23 -1.12 6.10
N ILE A 51 11.87 -0.11 5.52
CA ILE A 51 13.16 -0.25 4.82
C ILE A 51 14.27 -0.62 5.80
N ASP A 52 14.33 0.05 6.96
CA ASP A 52 15.35 -0.18 7.98
C ASP A 52 15.31 -1.62 8.50
N TYR A 53 14.12 -2.19 8.70
CA TYR A 53 13.97 -3.56 9.19
C TYR A 53 14.04 -4.62 8.10
N ALA A 54 13.68 -4.28 6.86
CA ALA A 54 13.85 -5.18 5.72
C ALA A 54 15.30 -5.22 5.21
N GLU A 55 16.12 -4.23 5.60
CA GLU A 55 17.49 -4.02 5.09
C GLU A 55 17.56 -3.93 3.56
N THR A 56 16.45 -3.54 2.92
CA THR A 56 16.31 -3.41 1.47
C THR A 56 15.31 -2.33 1.11
N ILE A 57 15.56 -1.66 -0.01
CA ILE A 57 14.63 -0.69 -0.61
C ILE A 57 13.63 -1.35 -1.58
N PHE A 58 13.85 -2.61 -1.94
CA PHE A 58 12.99 -3.40 -2.81
C PHE A 58 12.20 -4.39 -1.95
N LEU A 59 10.94 -4.08 -1.71
CA LEU A 59 10.05 -4.88 -0.91
C LEU A 59 9.26 -5.85 -1.79
N THR A 60 9.01 -7.03 -1.23
CA THR A 60 8.28 -8.14 -1.88
C THR A 60 7.74 -9.09 -0.78
N THR A 61 7.19 -10.24 -1.16
CA THR A 61 6.75 -11.29 -0.24
C THR A 61 7.78 -11.61 0.83
N GLY A 62 7.32 -11.85 2.06
CA GLY A 62 8.18 -12.15 3.21
C GLY A 62 8.63 -10.92 4.01
N HIS A 63 8.55 -9.71 3.44
CA HIS A 63 8.84 -8.48 4.17
C HIS A 63 7.61 -7.98 4.95
N PRO A 64 7.71 -7.75 6.26
CA PRO A 64 6.64 -7.11 7.03
C PRO A 64 6.63 -5.60 6.81
N PHE A 65 5.43 -5.02 6.76
CA PHE A 65 5.25 -3.57 6.64
C PHE A 65 4.91 -2.96 7.99
N TYR A 66 5.65 -1.94 8.39
CA TYR A 66 5.64 -1.40 9.74
C TYR A 66 4.99 -0.03 9.84
N SER A 67 4.31 0.23 10.96
CA SER A 67 3.81 1.55 11.32
C SER A 67 4.93 2.48 11.82
N ASN A 68 4.63 3.76 11.97
CA ASN A 68 5.49 4.74 12.65
C ASN A 68 5.78 4.39 14.12
N ARG A 69 5.11 3.39 14.69
CA ARG A 69 5.31 2.86 16.04
C ARG A 69 6.00 1.48 16.06
N SER A 70 6.52 0.99 14.93
CA SER A 70 7.11 -0.37 14.76
C SER A 70 6.14 -1.53 14.93
N ASN A 71 4.84 -1.31 14.78
CA ASN A 71 3.89 -2.41 14.72
C ASN A 71 3.78 -2.93 13.29
N ILE A 72 3.70 -4.25 13.11
CA ILE A 72 3.43 -4.85 11.80
C ILE A 72 1.98 -4.58 11.43
N MET A 73 1.75 -3.85 10.33
CA MET A 73 0.42 -3.53 9.82
C MET A 73 -0.10 -4.60 8.86
N PHE A 74 0.73 -5.02 7.90
CA PHE A 74 0.38 -6.01 6.88
C PHE A 74 1.62 -6.70 6.31
N ASN A 75 1.39 -7.74 5.52
CA ASN A 75 2.42 -8.40 4.72
C ASN A 75 1.93 -8.53 3.27
N ILE A 76 2.86 -8.51 2.32
CA ILE A 76 2.60 -8.98 0.97
C ILE A 76 2.68 -10.52 0.99
N ILE A 77 1.62 -11.18 0.56
CA ILE A 77 1.55 -12.66 0.51
C ILE A 77 1.70 -13.22 -0.90
N GLU A 78 1.42 -12.40 -1.91
CA GLU A 78 1.67 -12.73 -3.31
C GLU A 78 2.16 -11.49 -4.04
N ASP A 79 3.22 -11.64 -4.83
CA ASP A 79 3.85 -10.58 -5.61
C ASP A 79 4.47 -11.17 -6.87
N THR A 80 3.93 -10.81 -8.03
CA THR A 80 4.46 -11.25 -9.33
C THR A 80 5.52 -10.30 -9.88
N VAL A 81 5.72 -9.12 -9.29
CA VAL A 81 6.69 -8.11 -9.74
C VAL A 81 8.03 -8.28 -9.01
N GLY A 82 7.98 -8.54 -7.71
CA GLY A 82 9.16 -8.80 -6.88
C GLY A 82 10.00 -7.56 -6.55
N ARG A 83 9.55 -6.36 -6.93
CA ARG A 83 10.38 -5.14 -6.87
C ARG A 83 9.57 -3.88 -6.59
N HIS A 84 8.92 -3.79 -5.43
CA HIS A 84 8.22 -2.57 -5.02
C HIS A 84 9.17 -1.61 -4.31
N ASP A 85 9.13 -0.32 -4.67
CA ASP A 85 10.01 0.69 -4.10
C ASP A 85 9.29 1.54 -3.04
N PHE A 86 9.93 1.74 -1.89
CA PHE A 86 9.35 2.48 -0.77
C PHE A 86 10.09 3.80 -0.48
N CYS A 87 10.78 4.35 -1.49
CA CYS A 87 11.63 5.53 -1.35
C CYS A 87 10.92 6.85 -1.65
N LEU A 88 9.76 6.83 -2.31
CA LEU A 88 9.10 8.04 -2.82
C LEU A 88 7.99 8.53 -1.88
N ARG A 89 8.09 9.82 -1.50
CA ARG A 89 7.11 10.51 -0.65
C ARG A 89 5.80 10.75 -1.40
N LEU A 90 4.67 10.49 -0.73
CA LEU A 90 3.37 10.94 -1.22
C LEU A 90 3.12 12.37 -0.78
N ALA A 91 2.65 13.20 -1.71
CA ALA A 91 2.01 14.46 -1.37
C ALA A 91 0.49 14.20 -1.26
N VAL A 92 0.06 13.58 -0.16
CA VAL A 92 -1.36 13.52 0.19
C VAL A 92 -1.64 14.60 1.24
N PRO A 93 -2.48 15.61 0.96
CA PRO A 93 -2.91 16.57 1.96
C PRO A 93 -4.00 15.93 2.84
N ILE A 94 -3.60 15.23 3.89
CA ILE A 94 -4.50 14.89 5.00
C ILE A 94 -4.17 15.87 6.13
N ARG A 95 -5.19 16.40 6.83
CA ARG A 95 -5.19 17.55 7.77
C ARG A 95 -4.06 17.63 8.82
N SER A 96 -3.16 16.65 8.94
CA SER A 96 -2.14 16.54 10.00
C SER A 96 -0.72 16.19 9.54
N GLY A 97 -0.37 16.30 8.26
CA GLY A 97 1.04 16.20 7.82
C GLY A 97 1.26 15.49 6.49
N LEU A 98 2.52 15.54 6.02
CA LEU A 98 3.01 14.85 4.82
C LEU A 98 3.28 13.37 5.16
N PHE A 99 2.57 12.43 4.54
CA PHE A 99 2.73 10.99 4.79
C PHE A 99 3.53 10.31 3.67
N THR A 100 4.36 9.31 4.04
CA THR A 100 5.04 8.46 3.06
C THR A 100 4.09 7.35 2.60
N GLY A 101 4.27 6.89 1.36
CA GLY A 101 3.53 5.76 0.83
C GLY A 101 4.42 4.91 -0.06
N MET A 102 4.01 3.66 -0.20
CA MET A 102 4.60 2.67 -1.07
C MET A 102 4.40 3.10 -2.51
N LYS A 103 5.44 3.01 -3.32
CA LYS A 103 5.25 2.97 -4.76
C LYS A 103 5.16 1.50 -5.16
N ILE A 104 3.94 1.08 -5.46
CA ILE A 104 3.70 -0.21 -6.07
C ILE A 104 4.02 -0.04 -7.54
N LEU A 105 5.14 -0.63 -7.97
CA LEU A 105 5.48 -0.74 -9.39
C LEU A 105 4.57 -1.84 -9.94
N THR A 106 3.47 -1.45 -10.58
CA THR A 106 2.47 -2.43 -11.02
C THR A 106 2.72 -2.77 -12.48
N GLY A 107 3.18 -3.99 -12.70
CA GLY A 107 3.00 -4.70 -13.97
C GLY A 107 1.93 -5.77 -13.89
N ASP A 108 1.52 -6.20 -12.69
CA ASP A 108 0.70 -7.40 -12.44
C ASP A 108 0.11 -7.44 -11.00
N VAL A 109 -0.37 -8.60 -10.55
CA VAL A 109 -1.09 -8.89 -9.29
C VAL A 109 -0.19 -8.78 -8.05
N SER A 110 -0.65 -8.05 -7.04
CA SER A 110 -0.11 -8.09 -5.68
C SER A 110 -1.22 -8.30 -4.67
N GLU A 111 -1.07 -9.31 -3.80
CA GLU A 111 -2.02 -9.59 -2.71
C GLU A 111 -1.41 -9.23 -1.36
N ILE A 112 -2.08 -8.33 -0.65
CA ILE A 112 -1.73 -7.87 0.69
C ILE A 112 -2.67 -8.55 1.69
N SER A 113 -2.11 -9.08 2.76
CA SER A 113 -2.88 -9.64 3.87
C SER A 113 -2.68 -8.82 5.15
N VAL A 114 -3.81 -8.42 5.74
CA VAL A 114 -3.82 -7.73 7.03
C VAL A 114 -4.15 -8.74 8.12
N LYS A 115 -3.14 -9.13 8.90
CA LYS A 115 -3.30 -10.17 9.93
C LYS A 115 -3.85 -9.66 11.26
N HIS A 116 -3.57 -8.41 11.62
CA HIS A 116 -3.74 -7.93 13.00
C HIS A 116 -4.52 -6.63 13.17
N TRP A 117 -4.83 -5.90 12.08
CA TRP A 117 -5.31 -4.51 12.18
C TRP A 117 -6.58 -4.24 11.38
N ASN A 118 -7.33 -3.22 11.80
CA ASN A 118 -8.32 -2.56 10.96
C ASN A 118 -7.64 -1.32 10.35
N LEU A 119 -7.53 -1.27 9.04
CA LEU A 119 -6.77 -0.26 8.31
C LEU A 119 -7.68 0.58 7.42
N LEU A 120 -7.43 1.89 7.38
CA LEU A 120 -7.89 2.76 6.30
C LEU A 120 -6.79 2.77 5.24
N ALA A 121 -6.98 2.01 4.16
CA ALA A 121 -6.05 1.98 3.04
C ALA A 121 -6.43 3.07 2.03
N LEU A 122 -5.42 3.76 1.51
CA LEU A 122 -5.53 4.77 0.46
C LEU A 122 -4.64 4.35 -0.70
N ILE A 123 -5.23 4.25 -1.89
CA ILE A 123 -4.51 4.03 -3.14
C ILE A 123 -4.69 5.24 -4.03
N ARG A 124 -3.60 5.75 -4.59
CA ARG A 124 -3.61 6.84 -5.58
C ARG A 124 -2.82 6.45 -6.83
N ILE A 125 -3.40 6.75 -7.98
CA ILE A 125 -2.80 6.53 -9.29
C ILE A 125 -2.15 7.82 -9.77
N ARG A 126 -0.90 7.76 -10.24
CA ARG A 126 -0.22 8.93 -10.85
C ARG A 126 -0.27 8.98 -12.38
N PHE A 127 -0.50 7.86 -13.06
CA PHE A 127 -0.38 7.77 -14.53
C PHE A 127 -1.72 7.55 -15.27
N ARG A 128 -1.62 7.18 -16.56
CA ARG A 128 -2.68 7.22 -17.58
C ARG A 128 -3.68 6.06 -17.52
N PHE A 129 -3.42 4.98 -16.80
CA PHE A 129 -4.27 3.78 -16.80
C PHE A 129 -4.98 3.57 -15.46
N ALA A 130 -6.06 2.77 -15.53
CA ALA A 130 -6.89 2.46 -14.38
C ALA A 130 -6.34 1.23 -13.66
N LEU A 131 -6.39 1.23 -12.33
CA LEU A 131 -5.99 0.10 -11.49
C LEU A 131 -7.24 -0.59 -10.97
N THR A 132 -7.19 -1.90 -10.79
CA THR A 132 -8.29 -2.63 -10.15
C THR A 132 -7.89 -3.18 -8.80
N TYR A 133 -8.87 -3.29 -7.89
CA TYR A 133 -8.66 -3.91 -6.59
C TYR A 133 -9.86 -4.73 -6.15
N LEU A 134 -9.60 -5.70 -5.28
CA LEU A 134 -10.60 -6.55 -4.64
C LEU A 134 -10.26 -6.71 -3.15
N CYS A 135 -11.24 -6.45 -2.29
CA CYS A 135 -11.16 -6.80 -0.86
C CYS A 135 -11.88 -8.14 -0.65
N MET A 136 -11.23 -9.10 0.00
CA MET A 136 -11.72 -10.45 0.27
C MET A 136 -11.62 -10.80 1.75
#